data_AF-X1BR74-F1
#
_entry.id   AF-X1BR74-F1
#
_cell.length_a   1.000
_cell.length_b   1.000
_cell.length_c   1.000
_cell.angle_alpha   90.00
_cell.angle_beta   90.00
_cell.angle_gamma   90.00
#
_symmetry.space_group_name_H-M   'P 1'
#
loop_
_entity.id
_entity.type
_entity.pdbx_description
1 polymer ?
#
loop_
_entity_poly.entity_id
_entity_poly.type
_entity_poly.pdbx_seq_one_letter_code
_entity_poly.pdbx_strand_id
1 'polypeptide(L)' 'MIILYQFDNDSGGFEEVEIKENTPLFEILDSDKILLFVDIHDKKVWMWEGKNTSTRMKFISAQEAPKIRNHSC' A
#
# COMPACT_ATOMS: atom_id res chain seq x y z
N MET A 1 -12.34 9.07 -0.75
CA MET A 1 -11.51 8.69 -1.91
C MET A 1 -10.41 7.81 -1.37
N ILE A 2 -10.20 6.64 -1.97
CA ILE A 2 -9.14 5.72 -1.55
C ILE A 2 -7.99 5.89 -2.54
N ILE A 3 -6.80 6.13 -2.01
CA ILE A 3 -5.55 6.15 -2.76
C ILE A 3 -4.81 4.84 -2.48
N LEU A 4 -4.31 4.19 -3.53
CA LEU A 4 -3.53 2.97 -3.41
C LEU A 4 -2.05 3.30 -3.58
N TYR A 5 -1.23 2.79 -2.67
CA TYR A 5 0.21 2.75 -2.83
C TYR A 5 0.71 1.31 -2.85
N GLN A 6 1.78 1.07 -3.61
CA GLN A 6 2.51 -0.18 -3.64
C GLN A 6 3.89 0.03 -3.03
N PHE A 7 4.32 -0.90 -2.18
CA PHE A 7 5.68 -0.90 -1.66
C PHE A 7 6.66 -1.33 -2.75
N ASP A 8 7.68 -0.53 -2.99
CA ASP A 8 8.83 -0.89 -3.80
C ASP A 8 9.97 -1.34 -2.91
N ASN A 9 10.41 -2.59 -3.10
CA ASN A 9 11.47 -3.20 -2.31
C ASN A 9 12.86 -2.63 -2.65
N ASP A 10 13.05 -2.10 -3.86
CA ASP A 10 14.35 -1.58 -4.30
C ASP A 10 14.61 -0.18 -3.73
N SER A 11 13.62 0.72 -3.79
CA SER A 11 13.68 2.02 -3.12
C SER A 11 13.43 1.95 -1.62
N GLY A 12 12.72 0.92 -1.15
CA GLY A 12 12.28 0.79 0.23
C GLY A 12 11.16 1.78 0.59
N GLY A 13 10.42 2.28 -0.39
CA GLY A 13 9.37 3.29 -0.23
C GLY A 13 8.01 2.83 -0.77
N PHE A 14 7.03 3.73 -0.71
CA PHE A 14 5.72 3.54 -1.32
C PHE A 14 5.57 4.44 -2.54
N GLU A 15 5.04 3.88 -3.62
CA GLU A 15 4.69 4.59 -4.85
C GLU A 15 3.18 4.54 -5.07
N GLU A 16 2.59 5.66 -5.50
CA GLU A 16 1.16 5.72 -5.80
C GLU A 16 0.84 4.93 -7.07
N VAL A 17 -0.22 4.14 -7.02
CA VAL A 17 -0.67 3.33 -8.15
C VAL A 17 -2.00 3.86 -8.65
N GLU A 18 -2.02 4.31 -9.90
CA GLU A 18 -3.27 4.63 -10.59
C GLU A 18 -4.06 3.34 -10.86
N ILE A 19 -5.29 3.28 -10.35
CA ILE A 19 -6.23 2.20 -10.62
C ILE A 19 -7.35 2.74 -11.49
N LYS A 20 -7.77 1.93 -12.47
CA LYS A 20 -8.98 2.25 -13.24
C LYS A 20 -10.21 2.17 -12.34
N GLU A 21 -11.18 3.05 -12.60
CA GLU A 21 -12.48 2.96 -11.95
C GLU A 21 -13.11 1.57 -12.21
N ASN A 22 -13.71 0.99 -11.17
CA ASN A 22 -14.34 -0.33 -11.18
C ASN A 22 -13.40 -1.54 -11.35
N THR A 23 -12.09 -1.39 -11.16
CA THR A 23 -11.19 -2.56 -11.07
C THR A 23 -11.58 -3.42 -9.85
N PRO A 24 -11.86 -4.72 -10.02
CA PRO A 24 -12.15 -5.62 -8.91
C PRO A 24 -10.97 -5.75 -7.95
N LEU A 25 -11.25 -5.82 -6.65
CA LEU A 25 -10.21 -5.90 -5.62
C LEU A 25 -9.26 -7.10 -5.82
N PHE A 26 -9.79 -8.25 -6.25
CA PHE A 26 -8.98 -9.46 -6.44
C PHE A 26 -7.93 -9.32 -7.57
N GLU A 27 -8.11 -8.39 -8.50
CA GLU A 27 -7.12 -8.11 -9.55
C GLU A 27 -5.95 -7.25 -9.05
N ILE A 28 -6.16 -6.56 -7.93
CA ILE A 28 -5.19 -5.67 -7.30
C ILE A 28 -4.35 -6.43 -6.26
N LEU A 29 -4.97 -7.35 -5.51
CA LEU A 29 -4.34 -8.09 -4.42
C LEU A 29 -3.36 -9.17 -4.93
N ASP A 30 -2.11 -8.78 -5.15
CA ASP A 30 -1.03 -9.63 -5.68
C ASP A 30 -0.16 -10.23 -4.57
N SER A 31 -0.08 -11.55 -4.48
CA SER A 31 0.59 -12.27 -3.38
C SER A 31 2.06 -11.92 -3.17
N ASP A 32 2.73 -11.31 -4.16
CA ASP A 32 4.13 -10.91 -4.08
C ASP A 32 4.33 -9.44 -3.63
N LYS A 33 3.24 -8.71 -3.38
CA LYS A 33 3.27 -7.25 -3.14
C LYS A 33 2.77 -6.85 -1.75
N ILE A 34 3.21 -5.68 -1.29
CA ILE A 34 2.62 -4.99 -0.14
C ILE A 34 1.90 -3.75 -0.66
N LEU A 35 0.65 -3.59 -0.25
CA LEU A 35 -0.23 -2.52 -0.69
C LEU A 35 -0.70 -1.70 0.50
N LEU A 36 -0.85 -0.40 0.31
CA LEU A 36 -1.36 0.53 1.31
C LEU A 36 -2.56 1.28 0.73
N PHE A 37 -3.72 1.06 1.33
CA PHE A 37 -4.96 1.76 0.98
C PHE A 37 -5.14 2.90 1.97
N VAL A 38 -5.19 4.14 1.49
CA VAL A 38 -5.38 5.34 2.31
C VAL A 38 -6.72 5.97 1.98
N ASP A 39 -7.64 6.01 2.94
CA ASP A 39 -8.88 6.77 2.84
C ASP A 39 -8.69 8.16 3.44
N ILE A 40 -8.66 9.16 2.56
CA ILE A 40 -8.44 10.56 2.94
C ILE A 40 -9.61 11.18 3.70
N HIS A 41 -10.83 10.65 3.60
CA HIS A 41 -11.99 11.22 4.31
C HIS A 41 -12.04 10.72 5.75
N ASP A 42 -11.90 9.40 5.92
CA ASP A 42 -12.02 8.76 7.22
C ASP A 42 -10.70 8.71 7.99
N LYS A 43 -9.60 9.19 7.39
CA LYS A 43 -8.22 9.09 7.90
C LYS A 43 -7.86 7.65 8.30
N LYS A 44 -8.35 6.68 7.54
CA LYS A 44 -8.11 5.25 7.74
C LYS A 44 -7.06 4.78 6.75
N VAL A 45 -6.24 3.85 7.23
CA VAL A 45 -5.20 3.21 6.42
C VAL A 45 -5.31 1.71 6.62
N TRP A 46 -5.30 0.97 5.52
CA TRP A 46 -5.23 -0.49 5.51
C TRP A 46 -3.97 -0.93 4.78
N MET A 47 -3.20 -1.80 5.39
CA MET A 47 -2.06 -2.43 4.75
C MET A 47 -2.41 -3.87 4.43
N TRP A 48 -2.19 -4.25 3.18
CA TRP A 48 -2.33 -5.62 2.73
C TRP A 48 -0.95 -6.19 2.42
N GLU A 49 -0.62 -7.31 3.06
CA GLU A 49 0.65 -7.99 2.89
C GLU A 49 0.44 -9.28 2.11
N GLY A 50 0.96 -9.31 0.89
CA GLY A 50 0.96 -10.51 0.06
C GLY A 50 1.66 -11.67 0.76
N LYS A 51 1.12 -12.88 0.59
CA LYS A 51 1.61 -14.09 1.25
C LYS A 51 3.10 -14.36 1.03
N ASN A 52 3.62 -14.00 -0.15
CA ASN A 52 4.99 -14.31 -0.57
C ASN A 52 5.98 -13.19 -0.22
N THR A 53 5.51 -12.08 0.36
CA THR A 53 6.37 -10.95 0.74
C THR A 53 7.30 -11.33 1.89
N SER A 54 8.57 -10.93 1.79
CA SER A 54 9.59 -11.29 2.78
C SER A 54 9.38 -10.55 4.11
N THR A 55 9.92 -11.10 5.20
CA THR A 55 9.93 -10.44 6.52
C THR A 55 10.56 -9.04 6.46
N ARG A 56 11.59 -8.85 5.62
CA ARG A 56 12.24 -7.55 5.44
C ARG A 56 11.29 -6.53 4.79
N MET A 57 10.57 -6.92 3.73
CA MET A 57 9.59 -6.04 3.09
C MET A 57 8.49 -5.63 4.08
N LYS A 58 7.95 -6.58 4.84
CA LYS A 58 6.93 -6.33 5.88
C LYS A 58 7.43 -5.36 6.95
N PHE A 59 8.66 -5.54 7.39
CA PHE A 59 9.27 -4.67 8.40
C PHE A 59 9.46 -3.23 7.91
N ILE A 60 10.01 -3.05 6.71
CA ILE A 60 10.27 -1.71 6.15
C ILE A 60 8.95 -1.02 5.80
N SER A 61 8.04 -1.71 5.12
CA SER A 61 6.72 -1.14 4.77
C SER A 61 5.93 -0.66 5.99
N ALA A 62 5.96 -1.40 7.10
CA ALA A 62 5.34 -0.98 8.36
C ALA A 62 5.98 0.30 8.95
N GLN A 63 7.29 0.50 8.75
CA GLN A 63 7.98 1.72 9.19
C GLN A 63 7.68 2.92 8.27
N GLU A 64 7.49 2.69 6.98
CA GLU A 64 7.24 3.75 5.99
C GLU A 64 5.76 4.18 5.92
N ALA A 65 4.82 3.28 6.16
CA ALA A 65 3.38 3.55 6.05
C ALA A 65 2.89 4.78 6.84
N PRO A 66 3.38 5.06 8.08
CA PRO A 66 3.01 6.27 8.82
C PRO A 66 3.42 7.58 8.12
N LYS A 67 4.51 7.57 7.33
CA LYS A 67 4.97 8.76 6.61
C LYS A 67 4.02 9.13 5.49
N ILE A 68 3.52 8.14 4.75
CA ILE A 68 2.48 8.32 3.73
C ILE A 68 1.19 8.83 4.37
N ARG A 69 0.75 8.23 5.47
CA ARG A 69 -0.43 8.70 6.21
C ARG A 69 -0.33 10.18 6.59
N ASN A 70 0.81 10.62 7.11
CA ASN A 70 0.98 12.00 7.58
C ASN A 70 1.13 13.02 6.44
N HIS A 71 1.55 12.59 5.24
CA HIS A 71 1.63 13.46 4.05
C HIS A 71 0.28 13.61 3.33
N SER A 72 -0.58 12.59 3.43
CA SER A 72 -1.86 12.51 2.69
C SER A 72 -3.11 12.82 3.55
N CYS A 73 -2.97 13.13 4.85
CA CYS A 73 -4.07 13.43 5.81
C CYS A 73 -3.86 14.73 6.59
#